data_AF-A0A6P3WFL9-F1
#
_entry.id   AF-A0A6P3WFL9-F1
#
_cell.length_a   1.000
_cell.length_b   1.000
_cell.length_c   1.000
_cell.angle_alpha   90.00
_cell.angle_beta   90.00
_cell.angle_gamma   90.00
#
_symmetry.space_group_name_H-M   'P 1'
#
loop_
_entity.id
_entity.type
_entity.pdbx_description
1 polymer ?
#
loop_
_entity_poly.entity_id
_entity_poly.type
_entity_poly.pdbx_seq_one_letter_code
_entity_poly.pdbx_strand_id
1 'polypeptide(L)'
;MVLQSFTWVTIILCFVHVSTVPITCGLQRRLVEKSHSLLESMSGLFPVECLEHNLPIAFPSSAFMTSEAAESAGAEKVAYETLKLIDTLFANDSMPTSWNNLEDFQEIIYRQIEESECIMSKTQSPKDDFPTRNAALKTYFDKIATILKEKESSDCAWEVVRKEILYTLKFILQSSNYLI
;
A
#
# COMPACT_ATOMS: atom_id res chain seq x y z
N MET A 1 20.73 51.87 -28.41
CA MET A 1 20.64 51.52 -26.98
C MET A 1 19.28 50.87 -26.71
N VAL A 2 19.03 49.66 -27.25
CA VAL A 2 17.77 48.90 -27.05
C VAL A 2 18.06 47.38 -26.91
N LEU A 3 19.34 46.96 -26.95
CA LEU A 3 19.71 45.54 -26.99
C LEU A 3 20.32 45.01 -25.67
N GLN A 4 20.16 45.73 -24.55
CA GLN A 4 20.53 45.24 -23.21
C GLN A 4 19.33 45.02 -22.29
N SER A 5 18.12 45.44 -22.70
CA SER A 5 16.92 45.34 -21.84
C SER A 5 16.14 44.03 -22.01
N PHE A 6 16.46 43.22 -23.04
CA PHE A 6 15.71 41.98 -23.36
C PHE A 6 16.37 40.69 -22.85
N THR A 7 17.62 40.73 -22.40
CA THR A 7 18.30 39.54 -21.83
C THR A 7 17.97 39.31 -20.36
N TRP A 8 17.42 40.31 -19.67
CA TRP A 8 17.09 40.21 -18.25
C TRP A 8 15.68 39.67 -18.01
N VAL A 9 14.79 39.75 -19.01
CA VAL A 9 13.40 39.28 -18.91
C VAL A 9 13.29 37.77 -19.13
N THR A 10 14.25 37.16 -19.83
CA THR A 10 14.29 35.70 -20.06
C THR A 10 14.99 34.89 -18.97
N ILE A 11 15.66 35.53 -18.02
CA ILE A 11 16.32 34.87 -16.88
C ILE A 11 15.36 34.72 -15.67
N ILE A 12 14.18 35.34 -15.71
CA ILE A 12 13.13 35.26 -14.68
C ILE A 12 12.02 34.27 -15.10
N LEU A 13 12.36 33.24 -15.88
CA LEU A 13 11.69 31.95 -15.74
C LEU A 13 12.37 31.23 -14.59
N CYS A 14 12.13 31.78 -13.39
CA CYS A 14 12.45 31.10 -12.15
C CYS A 14 11.85 29.70 -12.25
N PHE A 15 12.73 28.71 -12.13
CA PHE A 15 12.42 27.33 -11.81
C PHE A 15 11.63 27.31 -10.50
N VAL A 16 10.35 27.68 -10.55
CA VAL A 16 9.39 27.34 -9.52
C VAL A 16 8.87 25.95 -9.87
N HIS A 17 9.80 24.99 -9.98
CA HIS A 17 9.44 23.65 -9.60
C HIS A 17 9.36 23.71 -8.08
N VAL A 18 8.17 24.05 -7.56
CA VAL A 18 7.86 23.71 -6.18
C VAL A 18 7.92 22.19 -6.16
N SER A 19 9.09 21.63 -5.89
CA SER A 19 9.15 20.31 -5.32
C SER A 19 8.44 20.47 -3.98
N THR A 20 7.13 20.27 -3.97
CA THR A 20 6.35 20.11 -2.75
C THR A 20 6.83 18.81 -2.15
N VAL A 21 8.01 18.83 -1.53
CA VAL A 21 8.43 17.76 -0.65
C VAL A 21 7.34 17.70 0.42
N PRO A 22 6.68 16.55 0.62
CA PRO A 22 5.65 16.43 1.64
C PRO A 22 6.26 16.88 2.98
N ILE A 23 5.60 17.83 3.65
CA ILE A 23 6.06 18.40 4.93
C ILE A 23 6.15 17.32 6.02
N THR A 24 5.48 16.19 5.81
CA THR A 24 5.51 15.01 6.69
C THR A 24 5.64 13.75 5.84
N CYS A 25 6.72 13.00 6.05
CA CYS A 25 6.91 11.67 5.46
C CYS A 25 6.05 10.64 6.21
N GLY A 26 5.08 10.03 5.55
CA GLY A 26 4.23 9.00 6.15
C GLY A 26 3.12 8.51 5.22
N LEU A 27 2.42 7.48 5.67
CA LEU A 27 1.24 6.96 4.98
C LEU A 27 0.04 7.87 5.21
N GLN A 28 -0.58 8.37 4.15
CA GLN A 28 -1.74 9.25 4.27
C GLN A 28 -2.98 8.43 4.58
N ARG A 29 -3.60 8.67 5.74
CA ARG A 29 -4.82 7.95 6.14
C ARG A 29 -5.88 7.99 5.04
N ARG A 30 -6.10 9.16 4.41
CA ARG A 30 -7.10 9.34 3.35
C ARG A 30 -6.91 8.41 2.16
N LEU A 31 -5.67 8.12 1.77
CA LEU A 31 -5.39 7.27 0.62
C LEU A 31 -5.59 5.80 0.99
N VAL A 32 -5.19 5.40 2.20
CA VAL A 32 -5.46 4.05 2.71
C VAL A 32 -6.97 3.81 2.85
N GLU A 33 -7.74 4.79 3.35
CA GLU A 33 -9.21 4.73 3.40
C GLU A 33 -9.82 4.60 2.01
N LYS A 34 -9.32 5.39 1.04
CA LYS A 34 -9.78 5.32 -0.34
C LYS A 34 -9.46 3.96 -0.97
N SER A 35 -8.25 3.42 -0.79
CA SER A 35 -7.88 2.08 -1.24
C SER A 35 -8.81 1.02 -0.65
N HIS A 36 -9.07 1.07 0.67
CA HIS A 36 -10.00 0.14 1.32
C HIS A 36 -11.41 0.25 0.73
N SER A 37 -11.94 1.48 0.57
CA SER A 37 -13.29 1.69 0.02
C SER A 37 -13.42 1.22 -1.43
N LEU A 38 -12.40 1.43 -2.26
CA LEU A 38 -12.39 0.95 -3.65
C LEU A 38 -12.38 -0.58 -3.67
N LEU A 39 -11.55 -1.23 -2.85
CA LEU A 39 -11.50 -2.69 -2.73
C LEU A 39 -12.78 -3.31 -2.13
N GLU A 40 -13.47 -2.58 -1.26
CA GLU A 40 -14.72 -3.03 -0.64
C GLU A 40 -15.87 -2.99 -1.65
N SER A 41 -15.87 -1.97 -2.51
CA SER A 41 -16.95 -1.72 -3.48
C SER A 41 -16.70 -2.29 -4.88
N MET A 42 -15.48 -2.73 -5.22
CA MET A 42 -15.17 -3.27 -6.55
C MET A 42 -15.93 -4.55 -6.87
N SER A 43 -16.27 -5.32 -5.85
CA SER A 43 -17.08 -6.52 -5.92
C SER A 43 -18.14 -6.43 -4.83
N GLY A 44 -19.26 -7.13 -5.01
CA GLY A 44 -20.33 -7.16 -4.02
C GLY A 44 -19.93 -7.90 -2.74
N LEU A 45 -20.94 -8.48 -2.08
CA LEU A 45 -20.70 -9.39 -0.97
C LEU A 45 -19.85 -10.58 -1.42
N PHE A 46 -19.06 -11.12 -0.50
CA PHE A 46 -18.28 -12.32 -0.75
C PHE A 46 -19.19 -13.47 -1.23
N PRO A 47 -18.94 -14.07 -2.41
CA PRO A 47 -19.84 -15.07 -2.97
C PRO A 47 -19.91 -16.33 -2.10
N VAL A 48 -21.11 -16.88 -1.91
CA VAL A 48 -21.32 -18.04 -1.03
C VAL A 48 -20.61 -19.28 -1.59
N GLU A 49 -20.61 -19.42 -2.91
CA GLU A 49 -19.89 -20.43 -3.69
C GLU A 49 -18.37 -20.39 -3.48
N CYS A 50 -17.81 -19.26 -3.03
CA CYS A 50 -16.38 -19.13 -2.74
C CYS A 50 -16.01 -19.52 -1.31
N LEU A 51 -16.97 -19.84 -0.44
CA LEU A 51 -16.71 -20.20 0.97
C LEU A 51 -15.86 -21.47 1.09
N GLU A 52 -16.01 -22.43 0.18
CA GLU A 52 -15.18 -23.66 0.17
C GLU A 52 -13.70 -23.37 -0.16
N HIS A 53 -13.42 -22.22 -0.78
CA HIS A 53 -12.07 -21.77 -1.12
C HIS A 53 -11.45 -20.91 -0.01
N ASN A 54 -12.22 -20.53 1.01
CA ASN A 54 -11.79 -19.67 2.10
C ASN A 54 -10.93 -20.45 3.11
N LEU A 55 -9.65 -20.59 2.78
CA LEU A 55 -8.64 -21.15 3.67
C LEU A 55 -8.19 -20.08 4.68
N PRO A 56 -8.13 -20.39 6.00
CA PRO A 56 -7.66 -19.43 6.97
C PRO A 56 -6.17 -19.12 6.74
N ILE A 57 -5.86 -17.87 6.42
CA ILE A 57 -4.48 -17.36 6.35
C ILE A 57 -4.15 -16.68 7.68
N ALA A 58 -3.06 -17.11 8.32
CA ALA A 58 -2.62 -16.49 9.56
C ALA A 58 -2.07 -15.08 9.28
N PHE A 59 -2.84 -14.06 9.67
CA PHE A 59 -2.44 -12.66 9.52
C PHE A 59 -1.29 -12.28 10.49
N PRO A 60 -0.21 -11.63 10.01
CA PRO A 60 0.95 -11.29 10.84
C PRO A 60 0.73 -10.00 11.64
N SER A 61 -0.29 -9.96 12.50
CA SER A 61 -0.67 -8.77 13.28
C SER A 61 0.50 -8.13 14.04
N SER A 62 1.37 -8.95 14.66
CA SER A 62 2.54 -8.47 15.38
C SER A 62 3.52 -7.67 14.51
N ALA A 63 3.54 -7.85 13.19
CA ALA A 63 4.39 -7.09 12.28
C ALA A 63 3.96 -5.61 12.19
N PHE A 64 2.67 -5.33 12.35
CA PHE A 64 2.07 -4.00 12.24
C PHE A 64 1.90 -3.29 13.59
N MET A 65 1.97 -4.02 14.71
CA MET A 65 1.77 -3.46 16.05
C MET A 65 3.06 -2.86 16.62
N THR A 66 2.89 -1.80 17.39
CA THR A 66 3.95 -1.12 18.14
C THR A 66 3.67 -1.27 19.63
N SER A 67 4.64 -1.72 20.43
CA SER A 67 4.52 -1.67 21.90
C SER A 67 4.99 -0.33 22.47
N GLU A 68 5.89 0.37 21.76
CA GLU A 68 6.43 1.68 22.14
C GLU A 68 6.61 2.62 20.92
N ALA A 69 6.73 3.94 21.17
CA ALA A 69 6.88 4.95 20.11
C ALA A 69 8.16 4.75 19.25
N ALA A 70 9.22 4.17 19.81
CA ALA A 70 10.45 3.88 19.09
C ALA A 70 10.33 2.69 18.12
N GLU A 71 9.37 1.79 18.34
CA GLU A 71 9.05 0.67 17.43
C GLU A 71 8.14 1.09 16.26
N SER A 72 7.67 2.34 16.26
CA SER A 72 6.78 2.87 15.23
C SER A 72 7.39 2.86 13.83
N ALA A 73 8.70 3.10 13.71
CA ALA A 73 9.39 3.10 12.42
C ALA A 73 9.44 1.70 11.77
N GLY A 74 9.53 0.63 12.56
CA GLY A 74 9.48 -0.74 12.05
C GLY A 74 8.09 -1.09 11.50
N ALA A 75 7.05 -0.82 12.30
CA ALA A 75 5.66 -1.02 11.89
C ALA A 75 5.26 -0.15 10.68
N GLU A 76 5.71 1.10 10.63
CA GLU A 76 5.47 1.99 9.49
C GLU A 76 6.11 1.47 8.20
N LYS A 77 7.37 0.99 8.27
CA LYS A 77 8.03 0.35 7.12
C LYS A 77 7.30 -0.92 6.67
N VAL A 78 6.74 -1.70 7.59
CA VAL A 78 5.91 -2.88 7.26
C VAL A 78 4.64 -2.45 6.54
N ALA A 79 3.96 -1.40 7.01
CA ALA A 79 2.77 -0.89 6.35
C ALA A 79 3.10 -0.36 4.94
N TYR A 80 4.22 0.34 4.76
CA TYR A 80 4.71 0.76 3.45
C TYR A 80 5.01 -0.44 2.53
N GLU A 81 5.77 -1.44 3.01
CA GLU A 81 6.10 -2.64 2.22
C GLU A 81 4.85 -3.46 1.90
N THR A 82 3.83 -3.44 2.76
CA THR A 82 2.52 -4.08 2.49
C THR A 82 1.86 -3.48 1.24
N LEU A 83 1.91 -2.17 1.06
CA LEU A 83 1.36 -1.52 -0.13
C LEU A 83 2.10 -1.94 -1.39
N LYS A 84 3.43 -2.08 -1.34
CA LYS A 84 4.23 -2.57 -2.47
C LYS A 84 3.92 -4.02 -2.82
N LEU A 85 3.67 -4.86 -1.82
CA LEU A 85 3.27 -6.25 -2.04
C LEU A 85 1.85 -6.33 -2.63
N ILE A 86 0.94 -5.44 -2.22
CA ILE A 86 -0.39 -5.30 -2.85
C ILE A 86 -0.24 -4.86 -4.31
N ASP A 87 0.56 -3.82 -4.58
CA ASP A 87 0.82 -3.33 -5.95
C ASP A 87 1.34 -4.45 -6.84
N THR A 88 2.34 -5.20 -6.37
CA THR A 88 2.91 -6.36 -7.08
C THR A 88 1.86 -7.45 -7.31
N LEU A 89 1.03 -7.74 -6.31
CA LEU A 89 -0.01 -8.78 -6.39
C LEU A 89 -1.09 -8.41 -7.41
N PHE A 90 -1.46 -7.14 -7.49
CA PHE A 90 -2.48 -6.61 -8.39
C PHE A 90 -1.92 -6.18 -9.76
N ALA A 91 -0.63 -6.35 -10.02
CA ALA A 91 -0.04 -6.09 -11.35
C ALA A 91 -0.34 -7.23 -12.38
N ASN A 92 -1.05 -8.28 -11.97
CA ASN A 92 -1.38 -9.43 -12.82
C ASN A 92 -2.72 -9.23 -13.55
N ASP A 93 -2.76 -9.51 -14.85
CA ASP A 93 -3.96 -9.40 -15.69
C ASP A 93 -4.99 -10.55 -15.49
N SER A 94 -4.80 -11.41 -14.48
CA SER A 94 -5.71 -12.55 -14.21
C SER A 94 -6.88 -12.25 -13.27
N MET A 95 -7.10 -10.98 -12.91
CA MET A 95 -8.19 -10.57 -12.01
C MET A 95 -9.58 -10.69 -12.66
N PRO A 96 -10.66 -10.87 -11.88
CA PRO A 96 -12.00 -11.02 -12.41
C PRO A 96 -12.44 -9.77 -13.19
N THR A 97 -12.97 -9.97 -14.41
CA THR A 97 -13.46 -8.87 -15.26
C THR A 97 -14.73 -8.19 -14.72
N SER A 98 -15.38 -8.80 -13.72
CA SER A 98 -16.55 -8.27 -13.03
C SER A 98 -16.20 -7.21 -11.98
N TRP A 99 -14.93 -7.07 -11.60
CA TRP A 99 -14.50 -6.09 -10.61
C TRP A 99 -14.47 -4.67 -11.21
N ASN A 100 -15.19 -3.75 -10.57
CA ASN A 100 -15.22 -2.34 -10.98
C ASN A 100 -14.15 -1.53 -10.24
N ASN A 101 -13.69 -0.41 -10.81
CA ASN A 101 -12.75 0.52 -10.16
C ASN A 101 -11.39 -0.11 -9.76
N LEU A 102 -11.00 -1.21 -10.42
CA LEU A 102 -9.70 -1.86 -10.20
C LEU A 102 -8.54 -0.92 -10.55
N GLU A 103 -8.64 -0.21 -11.68
CA GLU A 103 -7.64 0.78 -12.11
C GLU A 103 -7.50 1.91 -11.09
N ASP A 104 -8.62 2.45 -10.59
CA ASP A 104 -8.61 3.47 -9.53
C ASP A 104 -7.93 2.95 -8.25
N PHE A 105 -8.18 1.69 -7.87
CA PHE A 105 -7.54 1.07 -6.72
C PHE A 105 -6.03 0.99 -6.90
N GLN A 106 -5.57 0.48 -8.05
CA GLN A 106 -4.15 0.40 -8.40
C GLN A 106 -3.50 1.78 -8.40
N GLU A 107 -4.14 2.79 -8.99
CA GLU A 107 -3.63 4.17 -9.02
C GLU A 107 -3.47 4.76 -7.61
N ILE A 108 -4.44 4.56 -6.72
CA ILE A 108 -4.37 5.07 -5.35
C ILE A 108 -3.30 4.35 -4.53
N ILE A 109 -3.13 3.03 -4.72
CA ILE A 109 -2.04 2.27 -4.09
C ILE A 109 -0.69 2.80 -4.58
N TYR A 110 -0.49 2.90 -5.89
CA TYR A 110 0.74 3.40 -6.50
C TYR A 110 1.07 4.81 -6.01
N ARG A 111 0.07 5.71 -6.01
CA ARG A 111 0.22 7.07 -5.50
C ARG A 111 0.66 7.09 -4.04
N GLN A 112 0.05 6.27 -3.18
CA GLN A 112 0.44 6.21 -1.77
C GLN A 112 1.89 5.72 -1.63
N ILE A 113 2.35 4.77 -2.44
CA ILE A 113 3.74 4.30 -2.45
C ILE A 113 4.69 5.44 -2.81
N GLU A 114 4.44 6.15 -3.92
CA GLU A 114 5.26 7.28 -4.39
C GLU A 114 5.32 8.41 -3.36
N GLU A 115 4.19 8.79 -2.77
CA GLU A 115 4.12 9.88 -1.79
C GLU A 115 4.76 9.52 -0.43
N SER A 116 5.13 8.26 -0.20
CA SER A 116 5.65 7.77 1.09
C SER A 116 6.96 6.96 1.02
N GLU A 117 7.66 6.97 -0.12
CA GLU A 117 8.93 6.25 -0.32
C GLU A 117 9.99 6.54 0.77
N CYS A 118 9.98 7.77 1.29
CA CYS A 118 10.85 8.23 2.36
C CYS A 118 10.73 7.40 3.66
N ILE A 119 9.65 6.63 3.89
CA ILE A 119 9.50 5.77 5.08
C ILE A 119 10.66 4.80 5.22
N MET A 120 11.18 4.28 4.10
CA MET A 120 12.27 3.31 4.12
C MET A 120 13.58 3.89 4.68
N SER A 121 13.80 5.20 4.56
CA SER A 121 15.00 5.88 5.07
C SER A 121 14.90 6.28 6.55
N LYS A 122 13.74 6.15 7.19
CA LYS A 122 13.58 6.43 8.63
C LYS A 122 14.49 5.52 9.47
N THR A 123 15.25 6.11 10.37
CA THR A 123 16.15 5.38 11.28
C THR A 123 15.35 4.76 12.43
N GLN A 124 15.62 3.48 12.73
CA GLN A 124 15.09 2.81 13.92
C GLN A 124 16.08 2.95 15.08
N SER A 125 15.58 3.14 16.31
CA SER A 125 16.38 3.22 17.53
C SER A 125 15.81 2.28 18.58
N PRO A 126 16.59 1.43 19.29
CA PRO A 126 18.00 1.05 19.08
C PRO A 126 18.20 -0.26 18.31
N LYS A 127 17.13 -1.03 17.99
CA LYS A 127 17.20 -2.31 17.28
C LYS A 127 16.32 -2.27 16.04
N ASP A 128 16.91 -2.54 14.88
CA ASP A 128 16.16 -2.67 13.63
C ASP A 128 15.35 -3.97 13.65
N ASP A 129 14.04 -3.87 13.86
CA ASP A 129 13.12 -5.00 13.90
C ASP A 129 12.38 -5.21 12.55
N PHE A 130 12.56 -4.28 11.60
CA PHE A 130 11.94 -4.36 10.27
C PHE A 130 12.28 -5.65 9.52
N PRO A 131 13.53 -6.18 9.50
CA PRO A 131 13.82 -7.44 8.82
C PRO A 131 12.96 -8.61 9.31
N THR A 132 12.76 -8.71 10.63
CA THR A 132 11.93 -9.78 11.23
C THR A 132 10.45 -9.58 10.91
N ARG A 133 9.94 -8.35 11.02
CA ARG A 133 8.55 -8.03 10.67
C ARG A 133 8.27 -8.26 9.18
N ASN A 134 9.19 -7.86 8.31
CA ASN A 134 9.09 -8.03 6.86
C ASN A 134 9.14 -9.52 6.46
N ALA A 135 9.93 -10.36 7.15
CA ALA A 135 9.92 -11.79 6.90
C ALA A 135 8.54 -12.43 7.19
N ALA A 136 7.87 -12.01 8.26
CA ALA A 136 6.50 -12.44 8.58
C ALA A 136 5.49 -11.94 7.54
N LEU A 137 5.61 -10.68 7.12
CA LEU A 137 4.79 -10.09 6.06
C LEU A 137 4.93 -10.85 4.73
N LYS A 138 6.17 -11.13 4.30
CA LYS A 138 6.43 -11.91 3.07
C LYS A 138 5.85 -13.30 3.15
N THR A 139 6.01 -14.00 4.27
CA THR A 139 5.40 -15.32 4.49
C THR A 139 3.87 -15.28 4.32
N TYR A 140 3.23 -14.20 4.76
CA TYR A 140 1.79 -14.00 4.58
C TYR A 140 1.41 -13.78 3.11
N PHE A 141 2.11 -12.90 2.39
CA PHE A 141 1.87 -12.67 0.96
C PHE A 141 2.24 -13.88 0.07
N ASP A 142 3.25 -14.65 0.44
CA ASP A 142 3.61 -15.90 -0.25
C ASP A 142 2.46 -16.92 -0.17
N LYS A 143 1.76 -17.00 0.97
CA LYS A 143 0.57 -17.85 1.11
C LYS A 143 -0.58 -17.37 0.24
N ILE A 144 -0.82 -16.06 0.18
CA ILE A 144 -1.83 -15.46 -0.70
C ILE A 144 -1.53 -15.80 -2.16
N ALA A 145 -0.28 -15.58 -2.61
CA ALA A 145 0.16 -15.91 -3.96
C ALA A 145 0.07 -17.41 -4.26
N THR A 146 0.36 -18.27 -3.27
CA THR A 146 0.20 -19.72 -3.39
C THR A 146 -1.26 -20.12 -3.62
N ILE A 147 -2.21 -19.51 -2.90
CA ILE A 147 -3.64 -19.75 -3.10
C ILE A 147 -4.07 -19.38 -4.52
N LEU A 148 -3.66 -18.21 -5.02
CA LEU A 148 -3.93 -17.83 -6.41
C LEU A 148 -3.39 -18.86 -7.39
N LYS A 149 -2.17 -19.36 -7.17
CA LYS A 149 -1.54 -20.37 -8.04
C LYS A 149 -2.26 -21.72 -7.99
N GLU A 150 -2.53 -22.25 -6.80
CA GLU A 150 -3.17 -23.55 -6.61
C GLU A 150 -4.63 -23.58 -7.10
N LYS A 151 -5.28 -22.42 -7.09
CA LYS A 151 -6.66 -22.24 -7.57
C LYS A 151 -6.73 -21.62 -8.96
N GLU A 152 -5.62 -21.69 -9.71
CA GLU A 152 -5.51 -21.29 -11.12
C GLU A 152 -6.04 -19.87 -11.41
N SER A 153 -5.85 -18.93 -10.47
CA SER A 153 -6.37 -17.56 -10.55
C SER A 153 -7.89 -17.47 -10.79
N SER A 154 -8.66 -18.45 -10.31
CA SER A 154 -10.12 -18.42 -10.40
C SER A 154 -10.72 -17.22 -9.66
N ASP A 155 -11.93 -16.82 -10.07
CA ASP A 155 -12.66 -15.70 -9.43
C ASP A 155 -12.79 -15.87 -7.91
N CYS A 156 -13.04 -17.09 -7.44
CA CYS A 156 -13.09 -17.37 -6.00
C CYS A 156 -11.74 -17.23 -5.30
N ALA A 157 -10.63 -17.52 -5.98
CA ALA A 157 -9.30 -17.28 -5.43
C ALA A 157 -9.08 -15.77 -5.24
N TRP A 158 -9.47 -14.97 -6.21
CA TRP A 158 -9.41 -13.51 -6.14
C TRP A 158 -10.34 -12.91 -5.09
N GLU A 159 -11.54 -13.45 -4.88
CA GLU A 159 -12.41 -13.01 -3.77
C GLU A 159 -11.78 -13.31 -2.40
N VAL A 160 -11.05 -14.43 -2.25
CA VAL A 160 -10.25 -14.70 -1.04
C VAL A 160 -9.13 -13.67 -0.89
N VAL A 161 -8.40 -13.35 -1.96
CA VAL A 161 -7.38 -12.29 -1.94
C VAL A 161 -7.97 -10.95 -1.54
N ARG A 162 -9.08 -10.54 -2.17
CA ARG A 162 -9.79 -9.28 -1.88
C ARG A 162 -10.13 -9.17 -0.39
N LYS A 163 -10.66 -10.25 0.19
CA LYS A 163 -10.99 -10.33 1.62
C LYS A 163 -9.76 -10.15 2.52
N GLU A 164 -8.64 -10.81 2.20
CA GLU A 164 -7.39 -10.72 2.96
C GLU A 164 -6.77 -9.31 2.85
N ILE A 165 -6.82 -8.69 1.67
CA ILE A 165 -6.31 -7.32 1.48
C ILE A 165 -7.23 -6.29 2.14
N LEU A 166 -8.55 -6.47 2.12
CA LEU A 166 -9.50 -5.64 2.88
C LEU A 166 -9.17 -5.67 4.37
N TYR A 167 -8.99 -6.86 4.91
CA TYR A 167 -8.61 -7.04 6.31
C TYR A 167 -7.26 -6.37 6.62
N THR A 168 -6.29 -6.51 5.73
CA THR A 168 -4.95 -5.91 5.87
C THR A 168 -5.01 -4.37 5.88
N LEU A 169 -5.69 -3.76 4.92
CA LEU A 169 -5.87 -2.30 4.86
C LEU A 169 -6.62 -1.78 6.08
N LYS A 170 -7.67 -2.48 6.53
CA LYS A 170 -8.39 -2.16 7.76
C LYS A 170 -7.50 -2.21 8.98
N PHE A 171 -6.63 -3.22 9.08
CA PHE A 171 -5.67 -3.34 10.18
C PHE A 171 -4.69 -2.17 10.21
N ILE A 172 -4.19 -1.73 9.05
CA ILE A 172 -3.34 -0.54 8.92
C ILE A 172 -4.08 0.71 9.42
N LEU A 173 -5.34 0.90 9.02
CA LEU A 173 -6.17 2.03 9.46
C LEU A 173 -6.38 2.08 10.99
N GLN A 174 -6.56 0.90 11.59
CA GLN A 174 -6.77 0.75 13.03
C GLN A 174 -5.48 0.92 13.84
N SER A 175 -4.32 0.58 13.26
CA SER A 175 -3.00 0.68 13.91
C SER A 175 -2.44 2.10 13.93
N SER A 176 -3.31 3.12 14.00
CA SER A 176 -3.19 4.56 13.71
C SER A 176 -1.91 5.34 14.08
N ASN A 177 -0.98 4.76 14.80
CA ASN A 177 0.19 5.37 15.41
C ASN A 177 1.24 5.86 14.39
N TYR A 178 1.13 5.48 13.11
CA TYR A 178 2.08 5.83 12.06
C TYR A 178 1.41 6.35 10.76
N LEU A 179 0.10 6.61 10.79
CA LEU A 179 -0.61 7.27 9.69
C LEU A 179 -0.63 8.78 9.90
N ILE A 180 -0.47 9.54 8.80
CA ILE A 180 -0.57 11.00 8.76
C ILE A 180 -1.90 11.49 8.18
#